data_AF-A0A9P7IYU2-F1
#
_entry.id   AF-A0A9P7IYU2-F1
#
_cell.length_a   1.000
_cell.length_b   1.000
_cell.length_c   1.000
_cell.angle_alpha   90.00
_cell.angle_beta   90.00
_cell.angle_gamma   90.00
#
_symmetry.space_group_name_H-M   'P 1'
#
loop_
_entity.id
_entity.type
_entity.pdbx_description
1 polymer ?
#
loop_
_entity_poly.entity_id
_entity_poly.type
_entity_poly.pdbx_seq_one_letter_code
_entity_poly.pdbx_strand_id
1 'polypeptide(L)' 'AVKKCYPDSEVPSLHCIKKMIADLTSIKSIINHRCINSCGAFIGLWADLDARPTCGEPCYDQKQLQRSHGHTKVPCAVF' A
#
# COMPACT_ATOMS: atom_id res chain seq x y z
N ALA A 1 -5.61 24.16 -7.91
CA ALA A 1 -5.35 24.67 -9.28
C ALA A 1 -6.54 24.39 -10.20
N VAL A 2 -6.83 23.12 -10.54
CA VAL A 2 -7.91 22.75 -11.49
C VAL A 2 -9.28 23.33 -11.12
N LYS A 3 -9.80 23.09 -9.90
CA LYS A 3 -11.08 23.67 -9.46
C LYS A 3 -11.15 25.21 -9.44
N LYS A 4 -10.00 25.89 -9.38
CA LYS A 4 -9.95 27.36 -9.40
C LYS A 4 -10.14 27.91 -10.82
N CYS A 5 -9.64 27.19 -11.83
CA CYS A 5 -9.75 27.57 -13.23
C CYS A 5 -10.98 26.97 -13.92
N TYR A 6 -11.52 25.87 -13.38
CA TYR A 6 -12.69 25.16 -13.90
C TYR A 6 -13.60 24.77 -12.74
N PRO A 7 -14.44 25.71 -12.26
CA PRO A 7 -15.27 25.49 -11.07
C PRO A 7 -16.39 24.46 -11.31
N ASP A 8 -16.91 24.38 -12.53
CA ASP A 8 -17.98 23.45 -12.92
C ASP A 8 -17.47 22.06 -13.31
N SER A 9 -16.16 21.87 -13.37
CA SER A 9 -15.58 20.57 -13.70
C SER A 9 -15.61 19.63 -12.50
N GLU A 10 -16.28 18.50 -12.68
CA GLU A 10 -16.23 17.41 -11.72
C GLU A 10 -14.86 16.72 -11.82
N VAL A 11 -13.96 17.04 -10.89
CA VAL A 11 -12.63 16.43 -10.83
C VAL A 11 -12.78 15.01 -10.27
N PRO A 12 -12.44 13.96 -11.03
CA PRO A 12 -12.50 12.59 -10.52
C PRO A 12 -11.58 12.43 -9.31
N SER A 13 -11.95 11.54 -8.39
CA SER A 13 -11.09 11.24 -7.25
C SER A 13 -9.71 10.74 -7.70
N LEU A 14 -8.68 10.96 -6.88
CA LEU A 14 -7.33 10.44 -7.16
C LEU A 14 -7.34 8.92 -7.39
N HIS A 15 -8.19 8.19 -6.68
CA HIS A 15 -8.38 6.76 -6.86
C HIS A 15 -8.95 6.44 -8.26
N CYS A 16 -9.98 7.16 -8.71
CA CYS A 16 -10.53 6.99 -10.07
C CYS A 16 -9.48 7.25 -11.14
N ILE A 17 -8.69 8.32 -10.99
CA ILE A 17 -7.61 8.66 -11.93
C ILE A 17 -6.56 7.55 -11.98
N LYS A 18 -6.09 7.07 -10.82
CA LYS A 18 -5.13 5.96 -10.74
C LYS A 18 -5.66 4.68 -11.40
N LYS A 19 -6.93 4.36 -11.17
CA LYS A 19 -7.58 3.20 -11.79
C LYS A 19 -7.66 3.33 -13.31
N MET A 20 -8.10 4.48 -13.82
CA MET A 20 -8.14 4.74 -15.26
C MET A 20 -6.75 4.63 -15.90
N ILE A 21 -5.71 5.17 -15.26
CA ILE A 21 -4.33 5.05 -15.76
C ILE A 21 -3.89 3.59 -15.76
N ALA A 22 -4.16 2.84 -14.70
CA ALA A 22 -3.81 1.42 -14.61
C ALA A 22 -4.52 0.58 -15.69
N ASP A 23 -5.81 0.86 -15.93
CA ASP A 23 -6.60 0.16 -16.96
C ASP A 23 -6.07 0.48 -18.37
N LEU A 24 -5.70 1.74 -18.64
CA LEU A 24 -5.17 2.17 -19.94
C LEU A 24 -3.75 1.66 -20.21
N THR A 25 -2.89 1.67 -19.19
CA THR A 25 -1.46 1.36 -19.36
C THR A 25 -1.10 -0.08 -19.00
N SER A 26 -2.03 -0.81 -18.39
CA SER A 26 -1.77 -2.08 -17.69
C SER A 26 -0.71 -1.97 -16.58
N ILE A 27 -0.25 -0.76 -16.22
CA ILE A 27 0.71 -0.54 -15.13
C ILE A 27 -0.07 -0.55 -13.82
N LYS A 28 0.10 -1.62 -13.05
CA LYS A 28 -0.51 -1.77 -11.73
C LYS A 28 0.36 -1.15 -10.64
N SER A 29 -0.28 -0.64 -9.59
CA SER A 29 0.43 -0.15 -8.42
C SER A 29 1.24 -1.27 -7.76
N ILE A 30 2.48 -0.97 -7.37
CA ILE A 30 3.29 -1.88 -6.57
C ILE A 30 2.74 -1.86 -5.15
N ILE A 31 2.32 -3.04 -4.66
CA ILE A 31 1.89 -3.20 -3.28
C ILE A 31 3.13 -3.17 -2.41
N ASN A 32 3.32 -2.08 -1.67
CA ASN A 32 4.39 -1.96 -0.70
C ASN A 32 3.86 -2.33 0.68
N HIS A 33 4.52 -3.29 1.33
CA HIS A 33 4.25 -3.64 2.72
C HIS A 33 4.52 -2.41 3.60
N ARG A 34 3.54 -2.02 4.41
CA ARG A 34 3.67 -0.87 5.33
C ARG A 34 3.33 -1.26 6.76
N CYS A 35 4.03 -0.63 7.68
CA CYS A 35 3.70 -0.64 9.11
C CYS A 35 2.44 0.21 9.35
N ILE A 36 1.53 -0.29 10.19
CA ILE A 36 0.22 0.34 10.42
C ILE A 36 0.33 1.58 11.31
N ASN A 37 1.26 1.63 12.28
CA ASN A 37 1.42 2.79 13.16
C ASN A 37 2.29 3.91 12.59
N SER A 38 3.29 3.58 11.77
CA SER A 38 4.27 4.57 11.29
C SER A 38 4.10 4.96 9.82
N CYS A 39 3.23 4.28 9.07
CA CYS A 39 3.11 4.38 7.61
C CYS A 39 4.43 4.12 6.86
N GLY A 40 5.48 3.66 7.54
CA GLY A 40 6.78 3.34 6.97
C GLY A 40 6.72 2.07 6.13
N ALA A 41 7.25 2.12 4.92
CA ALA A 41 7.30 0.97 4.02
C ALA A 41 8.50 0.07 4.34
N PHE A 42 8.29 -1.24 4.28
CA PHE A 42 9.34 -2.26 4.34
C PHE A 42 9.98 -2.39 2.96
N ILE A 43 10.84 -1.43 2.64
CA ILE A 43 11.57 -1.35 1.37
C ILE A 43 13.07 -1.22 1.61
N GLY A 44 13.89 -1.59 0.62
CA GLY A 44 15.35 -1.48 0.69
C GLY A 44 15.92 -2.27 1.85
N LEU A 45 16.69 -1.61 2.72
CA LEU A 45 17.33 -2.22 3.91
C LEU A 45 16.34 -2.89 4.88
N TRP A 46 15.06 -2.55 4.78
CA TRP A 46 14.01 -3.10 5.63
C TRP A 46 13.11 -4.10 4.92
N ALA A 47 13.41 -4.48 3.67
CA ALA A 47 12.60 -5.40 2.89
C ALA A 47 12.54 -6.82 3.49
N ASP A 48 13.65 -7.28 4.08
CA ASP A 48 13.75 -8.62 4.67
C ASP A 48 13.32 -8.70 6.14
N LEU A 49 12.87 -7.58 6.73
CA LEU A 49 12.45 -7.54 8.12
C LEU A 49 10.98 -7.95 8.26
N ASP A 50 10.73 -9.01 9.04
CA ASP A 50 9.37 -9.44 9.38
C ASP A 50 8.69 -8.50 10.41
N ALA A 51 9.45 -7.66 11.11
CA ALA A 51 8.95 -6.66 12.05
C ALA A 51 9.79 -5.38 12.04
N ARG A 52 9.16 -4.22 12.33
CA ARG A 52 9.87 -2.94 12.38
C ARG A 52 10.71 -2.81 13.65
N PRO A 53 11.98 -2.38 13.57
CA PRO A 53 12.79 -2.09 14.76
C PRO A 53 12.24 -0.92 15.59
N THR A 54 11.56 0.03 14.95
CA THR A 54 11.14 1.29 15.57
C THR A 54 9.85 1.18 16.39
N CYS A 55 9.00 0.21 16.09
CA CYS A 55 7.69 0.05 16.76
C CYS A 55 7.33 -1.40 17.08
N GLY A 56 8.14 -2.38 16.68
CA GLY A 56 7.91 -3.81 16.92
C GLY A 56 6.78 -4.44 16.11
N GLU A 57 6.07 -3.66 15.29
CA GLU A 57 4.91 -4.17 14.57
C GLU A 57 5.28 -5.12 13.43
N PRO A 58 4.50 -6.20 13.23
CA PRO A 58 4.74 -7.16 12.18
C PRO A 58 4.42 -6.57 10.80
N CYS A 59 5.23 -6.95 9.82
CA CYS A 59 5.02 -6.65 8.41
C CYS A 59 3.81 -7.40 7.83
N TYR A 60 3.59 -8.63 8.31
CA TYR A 60 2.57 -9.55 7.82
C TYR A 60 1.48 -9.82 8.85
N ASP A 61 0.26 -10.07 8.36
CA ASP A 61 -0.86 -10.51 9.17
C ASP A 61 -0.51 -11.83 9.85
N GLN A 62 -0.33 -11.77 11.17
CA GLN A 62 0.12 -12.91 11.96
C GLN A 62 -0.90 -14.05 11.98
N LYS A 63 -2.21 -13.76 11.83
CA LYS A 63 -3.24 -14.81 11.79
C LYS A 63 -3.14 -15.60 10.49
N GLN A 64 -2.97 -14.92 9.37
CA GLN A 64 -2.78 -15.55 8.06
C GLN A 64 -1.46 -16.33 8.02
N LEU A 65 -0.40 -15.75 8.57
CA LEU A 65 0.92 -16.38 8.63
C LEU A 65 0.90 -17.65 9.49
N GLN A 66 0.28 -17.60 10.67
CA GLN A 66 0.13 -18.78 11.54
C GLN A 66 -0.73 -19.87 10.91
N ARG A 67 -1.89 -19.51 10.31
CA ARG A 67 -2.77 -20.47 9.61
C ARG A 67 -2.07 -21.19 8.48
N SER A 68 -1.19 -20.48 7.78
CA SER A 68 -0.43 -21.03 6.67
C SER A 68 0.91 -21.64 7.08
N HIS A 69 1.21 -21.76 8.39
CA HIS A 69 2.51 -22.25 8.86
C HIS A 69 3.71 -21.50 8.22
N GLY A 70 3.56 -20.20 7.98
CA GLY A 70 4.60 -19.36 7.36
C GLY A 70 4.58 -19.31 5.83
N HIS A 71 3.72 -20.09 5.16
CA HIS A 71 3.68 -20.16 3.69
C HIS A 71 3.01 -18.95 3.03
N THR A 72 2.05 -18.30 3.70
CA THR A 72 1.28 -17.18 3.14
C THR A 72 1.62 -15.89 3.88
N LYS A 73 2.33 -14.99 3.18
CA LYS A 73 2.74 -13.68 3.69
C LYS A 73 1.79 -12.59 3.18
N VAL A 74 0.73 -12.33 3.94
CA VAL A 74 -0.23 -11.26 3.64
C VAL A 74 0.22 -9.97 4.32
N PRO A 75 0.38 -8.83 3.61
CA PRO A 75 0.72 -7.55 4.23
C PRO A 75 -0.32 -7.14 5.29
N CYS A 76 0.12 -6.56 6.40
CA CYS A 76 -0.80 -5.93 7.38
C CYS A 76 -1.58 -4.74 6.78
N ALA A 77 -0.98 -4.01 5.84
CA ALA A 77 -1.60 -2.87 5.17
C ALA A 77 -1.20 -2.82 3.68
N VAL A 78 -2.19 -2.50 2.83
CA VAL A 78 -2.05 -2.32 1.37
C VAL A 78 -2.65 -0.95 1.00
N PHE A 79 -1.98 -0.21 0.11
CA PHE A 79 -2.36 1.15 -0.30
C PHE A 79 -2.07 1.40 -1.78
#